data_AF-A0A6J4TYX2-F1
#
_entry.id   AF-A0A6J4TYX2-F1
#
_cell.length_a   1.000
_cell.length_b   1.000
_cell.length_c   1.000
_cell.angle_alpha   90.00
_cell.angle_beta   90.00
_cell.angle_gamma   90.00
#
_symmetry.space_group_name_H-M   'P 1'
#
loop_
_entity.id
_entity.type
_entity.pdbx_description
1 polymer ?
#
loop_
_entity_poly.entity_id
_entity_poly.type
_entity_poly.pdbx_seq_one_letter_code
_entity_poly.pdbx_strand_id
1 'polypeptide(L)'
;QSSDGCNGQQEIDYNLQVLNPPGAAFTVEHTGCAADTASFLDASNADGNTIVKRKWSFGDGTIDTVISPLKTYENAGTYNVTLTAINNIGCFTDTTKTFTIAPSPVAKFGFPSPACANSATSLTDSSTIPQGSIVKWNWNFGDGNTSINTTNGPVSKNYDKAGRYVIELTVQSEKGCLSDPVQQALTVVPSPVTNFILPQICVNDPAATFTDSSYIPAGSSGSLTYNWNFGDQNATASNPNTSTAQNPKHQFSSPGTYNISLTTTSNTGCSSAVTKLFSVNGIPKADFLIIDSATLCGNTPIQIQNNSSVSPGIITKIEVVWDFANAPATIDTDNDPLAAEIYSHIYPSLQTSKTYQVKMRAFSGINCVDEKVIPITIQASPKVTFTAVPGICLSDSPYTITGARETSGLLGTFVFTGNGVSPAGVFSPSLAGAGEAVIKYTFTSNEGCKDSLEETIEVFPNPTVQLTPQVYAIEGGSVILEPMITGVISSYTWSPGTWLNNSNIQTPRTTPAGDITYRLTV
;
A
#
# COMPACT_ATOMS: atom_id res chain seq x y z
N GLN A 1 -103.40 -43.26 107.03
CA GLN A 1 -103.03 -42.17 106.10
C GLN A 1 -101.55 -41.88 106.26
N SER A 2 -100.75 -42.15 105.23
CA SER A 2 -99.59 -41.34 104.82
C SER A 2 -99.01 -41.96 103.55
N SER A 3 -99.14 -41.22 102.44
CA SER A 3 -98.76 -41.57 101.08
C SER A 3 -97.25 -41.58 100.88
N ASP A 4 -96.74 -42.73 100.43
CA ASP A 4 -95.38 -42.96 99.95
C ASP A 4 -95.03 -42.07 98.76
N GLY A 5 -93.84 -41.49 98.78
CA GLY A 5 -93.26 -40.77 97.65
C GLY A 5 -91.74 -40.73 97.79
N CYS A 6 -91.05 -41.70 97.20
CA CYS A 6 -89.60 -41.75 97.11
C CYS A 6 -89.07 -40.72 96.10
N ASN A 7 -88.00 -40.02 96.47
CA ASN A 7 -87.30 -39.08 95.59
C ASN A 7 -86.09 -39.82 94.99
N GLY A 8 -86.08 -40.05 93.69
CA GLY A 8 -84.89 -40.49 92.96
C GLY A 8 -84.37 -39.35 92.09
N GLN A 9 -83.10 -38.97 92.25
CA GLN A 9 -82.40 -38.14 91.29
C GLN A 9 -81.93 -39.03 90.14
N GLN A 10 -82.27 -38.63 88.91
CA GLN A 10 -81.72 -39.24 87.70
C GLN A 10 -80.71 -38.26 87.11
N GLU A 11 -79.42 -38.60 87.18
CA GLU A 11 -78.38 -37.91 86.43
C GLU A 11 -78.35 -38.49 85.01
N ILE A 12 -78.44 -37.61 84.01
CA ILE A 12 -78.25 -37.95 82.61
C ILE A 12 -76.93 -37.30 82.20
N ASP A 13 -75.91 -38.12 81.99
CA ASP A 13 -74.65 -37.67 81.43
C ASP A 13 -74.83 -37.43 79.93
N TYR A 14 -74.87 -36.16 79.53
CA TYR A 14 -74.69 -35.80 78.13
C TYR A 14 -73.19 -35.91 77.81
N ASN A 15 -72.80 -36.94 77.05
CA ASN A 15 -71.49 -36.96 76.42
C ASN A 15 -71.45 -35.89 75.32
N LEU A 16 -71.02 -34.68 75.69
CA LEU A 16 -70.72 -33.61 74.75
C LEU A 16 -69.30 -33.84 74.20
N GLN A 17 -69.20 -34.33 72.97
CA GLN A 17 -67.92 -34.40 72.27
C GLN A 17 -67.60 -33.04 71.66
N VAL A 18 -66.63 -32.33 72.24
CA VAL A 18 -66.09 -31.09 71.68
C VAL A 18 -64.97 -31.47 70.72
N LEU A 19 -65.19 -31.23 69.43
CA LEU A 19 -64.20 -31.46 68.37
C LEU A 19 -63.46 -30.17 68.06
N ASN A 20 -62.17 -30.30 67.71
CA ASN A 20 -61.40 -29.17 67.23
C ASN A 20 -61.93 -28.72 65.87
N PRO A 21 -61.99 -27.40 65.62
CA PRO A 21 -62.28 -26.89 64.29
C PRO A 21 -61.10 -27.24 63.34
N PRO A 22 -61.29 -27.26 62.01
CA PRO A 22 -60.17 -27.48 61.08
C PRO A 22 -59.11 -26.37 61.22
N GLY A 23 -57.88 -26.60 60.78
CA GLY A 23 -56.87 -25.56 60.65
C GLY A 23 -56.79 -25.07 59.21
N ALA A 24 -57.28 -23.86 58.92
CA ALA A 24 -57.09 -23.24 57.61
C ALA A 24 -55.63 -22.79 57.43
N ALA A 25 -54.98 -23.20 56.34
CA ALA A 25 -53.63 -22.76 56.01
C ALA A 25 -53.43 -22.82 54.50
N PHE A 26 -52.57 -21.95 53.97
CA PHE A 26 -52.21 -21.98 52.56
C PHE A 26 -50.83 -21.36 52.30
N THR A 27 -50.22 -21.72 51.18
CA THR A 27 -49.04 -21.05 50.64
C THR A 27 -49.40 -20.36 49.33
N VAL A 28 -48.63 -19.34 48.95
CA VAL A 28 -48.82 -18.61 47.69
C VAL A 28 -47.50 -18.58 46.95
N GLU A 29 -47.56 -18.94 45.68
CA GLU A 29 -46.45 -18.78 44.75
C GLU A 29 -46.84 -17.69 43.76
N HIS A 30 -46.12 -16.56 43.80
CA HIS A 30 -46.34 -15.43 42.90
C HIS A 30 -45.05 -14.62 42.73
N THR A 31 -44.92 -13.93 41.60
CA THR A 31 -43.76 -13.07 41.30
C THR A 31 -43.81 -11.73 42.04
N GLY A 32 -44.99 -11.33 42.51
CA GLY A 32 -45.22 -10.03 43.17
C GLY A 32 -45.64 -8.91 42.22
N CYS A 33 -45.87 -9.19 40.94
CA CYS A 33 -46.12 -8.17 39.92
C CYS A 33 -47.57 -8.21 39.40
N ALA A 34 -48.09 -7.05 39.02
CA ALA A 34 -49.39 -6.97 38.37
C ALA A 34 -49.40 -7.74 37.05
N ALA A 35 -50.56 -8.29 36.68
CA ALA A 35 -50.81 -9.17 35.53
C ALA A 35 -50.11 -10.56 35.56
N ASP A 36 -49.26 -10.84 36.55
CA ASP A 36 -48.74 -12.19 36.78
C ASP A 36 -49.75 -13.08 37.52
N THR A 37 -49.75 -14.37 37.21
CA THR A 37 -50.64 -15.35 37.85
C THR A 37 -50.06 -15.80 39.19
N ALA A 38 -50.84 -15.65 40.26
CA ALA A 38 -50.56 -16.21 41.59
C ALA A 38 -51.22 -17.59 41.76
N SER A 39 -50.46 -18.55 42.27
CA SER A 39 -50.94 -19.88 42.64
C SER A 39 -51.18 -19.96 44.14
N PHE A 40 -52.41 -20.23 44.54
CA PHE A 40 -52.81 -20.39 45.94
C PHE A 40 -52.92 -21.87 46.26
N LEU A 41 -52.00 -22.39 47.06
CA LEU A 41 -51.91 -23.81 47.40
C LEU A 41 -52.51 -24.04 48.78
N ASP A 42 -53.61 -24.79 48.85
CA ASP A 42 -54.21 -25.18 50.12
C ASP A 42 -53.28 -26.10 50.92
N ALA A 43 -53.09 -25.75 52.19
CA ALA A 43 -52.33 -26.49 53.19
C ALA A 43 -53.17 -26.74 54.45
N SER A 44 -54.50 -26.62 54.35
CA SER A 44 -55.41 -26.76 55.48
C SER A 44 -55.39 -28.17 56.04
N ASN A 45 -55.43 -28.28 57.37
CA ASN A 45 -55.53 -29.54 58.09
C ASN A 45 -56.99 -29.75 58.56
N ALA A 46 -57.39 -31.01 58.66
CA ALA A 46 -58.77 -31.35 59.02
C ALA A 46 -58.94 -31.67 60.52
N ASP A 47 -57.87 -31.66 61.31
CA ASP A 47 -57.83 -31.96 62.76
C ASP A 47 -58.74 -33.13 63.18
N GLY A 48 -58.57 -34.28 62.50
CA GLY A 48 -59.30 -35.52 62.77
C GLY A 48 -60.66 -35.67 62.06
N ASN A 49 -61.08 -34.67 61.26
CA ASN A 49 -62.27 -34.70 60.41
C ASN A 49 -61.90 -34.71 58.91
N THR A 50 -62.83 -34.36 58.01
CA THR A 50 -62.56 -34.18 56.57
C THR A 50 -63.00 -32.81 56.11
N ILE A 51 -62.12 -32.05 55.44
CA ILE A 51 -62.49 -30.77 54.79
C ILE A 51 -63.28 -31.06 53.51
N VAL A 52 -64.53 -30.59 53.45
CA VAL A 52 -65.45 -30.85 52.33
C VAL A 52 -65.75 -29.62 51.49
N LYS A 53 -65.53 -28.40 52.02
CA LYS A 53 -65.70 -27.15 51.27
C LYS A 53 -64.58 -26.16 51.56
N ARG A 54 -64.24 -25.38 50.54
CA ARG A 54 -63.30 -24.26 50.61
C ARG A 54 -63.94 -23.04 50.00
N LYS A 55 -63.58 -21.87 50.54
CA LYS A 55 -63.94 -20.58 49.95
C LYS A 55 -62.74 -19.67 50.04
N TRP A 56 -62.26 -19.26 48.88
CA TRP A 56 -61.25 -18.23 48.72
C TRP A 56 -61.93 -16.88 48.53
N SER A 57 -61.44 -15.86 49.21
CA SER A 57 -61.74 -14.46 48.97
C SER A 57 -60.43 -13.75 48.67
N PHE A 58 -60.27 -13.21 47.48
CA PHE A 58 -58.97 -12.70 47.01
C PHE A 58 -58.68 -11.24 47.38
N GLY A 59 -59.59 -10.59 48.11
CA GLY A 59 -59.43 -9.21 48.56
C GLY A 59 -59.71 -8.15 47.47
N ASP A 60 -60.00 -8.54 46.24
CA ASP A 60 -60.40 -7.69 45.11
C ASP A 60 -61.91 -7.78 44.79
N GLY A 61 -62.67 -8.42 45.69
CA GLY A 61 -64.10 -8.71 45.53
C GLY A 61 -64.40 -10.02 44.80
N THR A 62 -63.39 -10.72 44.26
CA THR A 62 -63.57 -12.04 43.63
C THR A 62 -63.41 -13.19 44.62
N ILE A 63 -64.06 -14.31 44.33
CA ILE A 63 -64.06 -15.53 45.14
C ILE A 63 -63.83 -16.77 44.28
N ASP A 64 -63.34 -17.85 44.90
CA ASP A 64 -63.26 -19.18 44.29
C ASP A 64 -63.55 -20.26 45.34
N THR A 65 -63.88 -21.48 44.90
CA THR A 65 -64.13 -22.65 45.75
C THR A 65 -63.27 -23.86 45.37
N VAL A 66 -62.43 -23.74 44.33
CA VAL A 66 -61.44 -24.76 43.96
C VAL A 66 -60.41 -24.95 45.08
N ILE A 67 -59.84 -26.16 45.17
CA ILE A 67 -58.87 -26.51 46.22
C ILE A 67 -57.65 -25.57 46.18
N SER A 68 -57.02 -25.45 45.02
CA SER A 68 -55.86 -24.58 44.80
C SER A 68 -56.07 -23.72 43.54
N PRO A 69 -56.65 -22.52 43.66
CA PRO A 69 -56.97 -21.68 42.52
C PRO A 69 -55.75 -20.93 41.97
N LEU A 70 -55.82 -20.61 40.68
CA LEU A 70 -54.94 -19.65 40.02
C LEU A 70 -55.66 -18.30 39.92
N LYS A 71 -54.97 -17.20 40.20
CA LYS A 71 -55.56 -15.86 40.20
C LYS A 71 -54.57 -14.81 39.70
N THR A 72 -55.02 -13.97 38.77
CA THR A 72 -54.28 -12.82 38.26
C THR A 72 -54.82 -11.52 38.87
N TYR A 73 -53.92 -10.63 39.27
CA TYR A 73 -54.26 -9.29 39.76
C TYR A 73 -53.84 -8.24 38.73
N GLU A 74 -54.81 -7.61 38.06
CA GLU A 74 -54.55 -6.61 37.00
C GLU A 74 -53.94 -5.31 37.54
N ASN A 75 -54.21 -4.98 38.80
CA ASN A 75 -53.78 -3.72 39.41
C ASN A 75 -52.80 -3.98 40.55
N ALA A 76 -51.86 -3.06 40.72
CA ALA A 76 -51.03 -3.01 41.90
C ALA A 76 -51.87 -2.66 43.14
N GLY A 77 -51.50 -3.22 44.28
CA GLY A 77 -52.21 -2.99 45.52
C GLY A 77 -51.90 -4.02 46.59
N THR A 78 -52.47 -3.80 47.76
CA THR A 78 -52.39 -4.72 48.90
C THR A 78 -53.70 -5.49 48.98
N TYR A 79 -53.62 -6.82 48.90
CA TYR A 79 -54.77 -7.71 48.91
C TYR A 79 -54.74 -8.61 50.15
N ASN A 80 -55.87 -8.68 50.85
CA ASN A 80 -56.07 -9.59 51.98
C ASN A 80 -56.78 -10.84 51.47
N VAL A 81 -56.04 -11.93 51.27
CA VAL A 81 -56.60 -13.19 50.78
C VAL A 81 -56.99 -14.05 51.96
N THR A 82 -58.25 -14.46 51.98
CA THR A 82 -58.83 -15.28 53.04
C THR A 82 -59.21 -16.65 52.48
N LEU A 83 -58.70 -17.72 53.09
CA LEU A 83 -59.18 -19.09 52.86
C LEU A 83 -60.06 -19.51 54.03
N THR A 84 -61.32 -19.84 53.76
CA THR A 84 -62.21 -20.49 54.70
C THR A 84 -62.30 -21.99 54.38
N ALA A 85 -61.92 -22.84 55.34
CA ALA A 85 -62.04 -24.29 55.25
C ALA A 85 -63.22 -24.77 56.11
N ILE A 86 -64.07 -25.63 55.56
CA ILE A 86 -65.27 -26.15 56.24
C ILE A 86 -65.20 -27.69 56.23
N ASN A 87 -65.33 -28.30 57.41
CA ASN A 87 -65.32 -29.74 57.55
C ASN A 87 -66.71 -30.37 57.34
N ASN A 88 -66.76 -31.70 57.28
CA ASN A 88 -67.98 -32.49 57.02
C ASN A 88 -69.08 -32.33 58.07
N ILE A 89 -68.76 -31.83 59.26
CA ILE A 89 -69.72 -31.56 60.35
C ILE A 89 -70.12 -30.08 60.42
N GLY A 90 -69.63 -29.23 59.52
CA GLY A 90 -70.00 -27.82 59.40
C GLY A 90 -69.17 -26.84 60.23
N CYS A 91 -68.17 -27.29 60.99
CA CYS A 91 -67.21 -26.39 61.64
C CYS A 91 -66.33 -25.73 60.57
N PHE A 92 -66.02 -24.45 60.76
CA PHE A 92 -65.19 -23.69 59.84
C PHE A 92 -64.17 -22.85 60.57
N THR A 93 -63.05 -22.62 59.90
CA THR A 93 -62.05 -21.63 60.26
C THR A 93 -61.62 -20.90 59.01
N ASP A 94 -61.12 -19.69 59.20
CA ASP A 94 -60.45 -18.96 58.15
C ASP A 94 -59.01 -18.61 58.52
N THR A 95 -58.24 -18.28 57.51
CA THR A 95 -56.93 -17.67 57.66
C THR A 95 -56.75 -16.63 56.57
N THR A 96 -56.27 -15.47 56.99
CA THR A 96 -56.02 -14.34 56.11
C THR A 96 -54.54 -14.07 56.03
N LYS A 97 -54.03 -13.95 54.80
CA LYS A 97 -52.68 -13.46 54.54
C LYS A 97 -52.75 -12.23 53.66
N THR A 98 -51.90 -11.25 53.95
CA THR A 98 -51.79 -10.02 53.18
C THR A 98 -50.66 -10.15 52.17
N PHE A 99 -50.92 -9.79 50.92
CA PHE A 99 -49.97 -9.82 49.82
C PHE A 99 -49.95 -8.46 49.12
N THR A 100 -48.78 -8.02 48.70
CA THR A 100 -48.61 -6.79 47.91
C THR A 100 -48.26 -7.16 46.48
N ILE A 101 -49.02 -6.61 45.54
CA ILE A 101 -48.76 -6.68 44.11
C ILE A 101 -48.17 -5.32 43.69
N ALA A 102 -46.95 -5.33 43.17
CA ALA A 102 -46.25 -4.16 42.69
C ALA A 102 -46.66 -3.82 41.24
N PRO A 103 -46.64 -2.53 40.85
CA PRO A 103 -46.95 -2.15 39.48
C PRO A 103 -45.83 -2.57 38.53
N SER A 104 -46.21 -2.97 37.32
CA SER A 104 -45.27 -3.16 36.23
C SER A 104 -44.89 -1.80 35.61
N PRO A 105 -43.61 -1.57 35.29
CA PRO A 105 -43.19 -0.37 34.59
C PRO A 105 -43.68 -0.37 33.13
N VAL A 106 -43.71 0.80 32.50
CA VAL A 106 -44.03 1.00 31.08
C VAL A 106 -42.76 1.48 30.38
N ALA A 107 -42.20 0.65 29.51
CA ALA A 107 -41.02 1.00 28.73
C ALA A 107 -41.36 2.04 27.64
N LYS A 108 -40.50 3.04 27.47
CA LYS A 108 -40.62 4.03 26.41
C LYS A 108 -39.27 4.69 26.12
N PHE A 109 -38.94 4.90 24.86
CA PHE A 109 -37.70 5.59 24.48
C PHE A 109 -37.84 6.40 23.19
N GLY A 110 -36.79 7.11 22.78
CA GLY A 110 -36.73 7.82 21.50
C GLY A 110 -35.30 8.04 21.02
N PHE A 111 -35.16 8.45 19.76
CA PHE A 111 -33.87 8.71 19.09
C PHE A 111 -34.04 9.65 17.89
N PRO A 112 -32.97 10.34 17.46
CA PRO A 112 -32.98 11.07 16.18
C PRO A 112 -33.01 10.08 15.01
N SER A 113 -33.77 10.41 13.96
CA SER A 113 -33.90 9.59 12.74
C SER A 113 -34.01 10.48 11.48
N PRO A 114 -33.33 10.14 10.36
CA PRO A 114 -32.42 9.01 10.23
C PRO A 114 -31.11 9.21 11.00
N ALA A 115 -30.48 8.10 11.38
CA ALA A 115 -29.13 8.09 11.95
C ALA A 115 -28.07 7.83 10.86
N CYS A 116 -26.82 8.17 11.13
CA CYS A 116 -25.73 8.01 10.18
C CYS A 116 -24.88 6.78 10.50
N ALA A 117 -24.53 6.00 9.48
CA ALA A 117 -23.63 4.87 9.65
C ALA A 117 -22.26 5.34 10.16
N ASN A 118 -21.65 4.55 11.04
CA ASN A 118 -20.40 4.84 11.75
C ASN A 118 -20.43 6.06 12.68
N SER A 119 -21.63 6.59 12.96
CA SER A 119 -21.83 7.67 13.93
C SER A 119 -22.61 7.19 15.14
N ALA A 120 -22.31 7.79 16.28
CA ALA A 120 -23.02 7.56 17.54
C ALA A 120 -24.46 8.07 17.46
N THR A 121 -25.43 7.18 17.71
CA THR A 121 -26.85 7.51 17.84
C THR A 121 -27.24 7.50 19.31
N SER A 122 -27.70 8.65 19.81
CA SER A 122 -28.20 8.78 21.18
C SER A 122 -29.60 8.19 21.32
N LEU A 123 -29.79 7.32 22.30
CA LEU A 123 -31.05 6.73 22.71
C LEU A 123 -31.47 7.33 24.05
N THR A 124 -32.67 7.92 24.09
CA THR A 124 -33.21 8.58 25.28
C THR A 124 -34.31 7.75 25.88
N ASP A 125 -34.10 7.27 27.11
CA ASP A 125 -35.14 6.62 27.90
C ASP A 125 -36.19 7.64 28.38
N SER A 126 -37.45 7.22 28.36
CA SER A 126 -38.60 7.97 28.88
C SER A 126 -39.61 7.02 29.55
N SER A 127 -39.11 5.86 30.00
CA SER A 127 -39.90 4.83 30.67
C SER A 127 -40.44 5.35 32.01
N THR A 128 -41.62 4.87 32.40
CA THR A 128 -42.29 5.31 33.63
C THR A 128 -42.73 4.12 34.47
N ILE A 129 -42.90 4.35 35.77
CA ILE A 129 -43.54 3.38 36.67
C ILE A 129 -44.46 4.16 37.63
N PRO A 130 -45.71 3.71 37.86
CA PRO A 130 -46.64 4.42 38.74
C PRO A 130 -46.13 4.59 40.18
N GLN A 131 -45.42 3.60 40.71
CA GLN A 131 -44.85 3.61 42.06
C GLN A 131 -43.54 2.80 42.10
N GLY A 132 -42.56 3.28 42.87
CA GLY A 132 -41.23 2.66 42.99
C GLY A 132 -40.23 3.24 42.00
N SER A 133 -39.13 2.53 41.76
CA SER A 133 -38.10 2.93 40.82
C SER A 133 -37.81 1.83 39.78
N ILE A 134 -37.41 2.26 38.58
CA ILE A 134 -36.83 1.40 37.56
C ILE A 134 -35.34 1.24 37.89
N VAL A 135 -34.85 0.00 37.91
CA VAL A 135 -33.47 -0.33 38.32
C VAL A 135 -32.68 -1.06 37.23
N LYS A 136 -33.32 -1.55 36.18
CA LYS A 136 -32.62 -2.09 34.99
C LYS A 136 -33.30 -1.73 33.68
N TRP A 137 -32.47 -1.49 32.66
CA TRP A 137 -32.87 -1.25 31.27
C TRP A 137 -32.15 -2.26 30.38
N ASN A 138 -32.92 -3.18 29.80
CA ASN A 138 -32.43 -4.20 28.88
C ASN A 138 -32.71 -3.77 27.44
N TRP A 139 -31.66 -3.37 26.74
CA TRP A 139 -31.67 -2.93 25.36
C TRP A 139 -31.28 -4.07 24.42
N ASN A 140 -32.02 -4.20 23.33
CA ASN A 140 -31.60 -4.92 22.14
C ASN A 140 -31.57 -3.92 20.98
N PHE A 141 -30.40 -3.71 20.37
CA PHE A 141 -30.21 -2.68 19.36
C PHE A 141 -30.63 -3.11 17.95
N GLY A 142 -31.09 -4.35 17.77
CA GLY A 142 -31.55 -4.87 16.47
C GLY A 142 -30.43 -5.19 15.49
N ASP A 143 -29.16 -5.08 15.89
CA ASP A 143 -27.96 -5.44 15.14
C ASP A 143 -27.29 -6.72 15.67
N GLY A 144 -27.96 -7.42 16.58
CA GLY A 144 -27.44 -8.58 17.30
C GLY A 144 -26.74 -8.25 18.63
N ASN A 145 -26.54 -6.96 18.94
CA ASN A 145 -25.97 -6.53 20.22
C ASN A 145 -27.06 -6.14 21.23
N THR A 146 -26.77 -6.38 22.51
CA THR A 146 -27.64 -6.03 23.64
C THR A 146 -26.86 -5.26 24.71
N SER A 147 -27.55 -4.53 25.58
CA SER A 147 -26.96 -3.90 26.76
C SER A 147 -27.91 -3.99 27.95
N ILE A 148 -27.37 -4.22 29.14
CA ILE A 148 -28.13 -4.15 30.39
C ILE A 148 -27.52 -3.04 31.24
N ASN A 149 -28.30 -1.99 31.47
CA ASN A 149 -27.87 -0.86 32.30
C ASN A 149 -28.57 -0.95 33.65
N THR A 150 -27.86 -0.63 34.74
CA THR A 150 -28.40 -0.60 36.12
C THR A 150 -28.66 0.82 36.61
N THR A 151 -28.43 1.83 35.77
CA THR A 151 -28.71 3.24 36.03
C THR A 151 -29.30 3.87 34.77
N ASN A 152 -30.11 4.91 34.96
CA ASN A 152 -30.66 5.69 33.86
C ASN A 152 -29.61 6.68 33.32
N GLY A 153 -28.63 6.14 32.59
CA GLY A 153 -27.56 6.91 31.95
C GLY A 153 -27.80 7.12 30.45
N PRO A 154 -27.07 8.06 29.80
CA PRO A 154 -27.15 8.25 28.37
C PRO A 154 -26.73 6.97 27.64
N VAL A 155 -27.58 6.51 26.71
CA VAL A 155 -27.30 5.34 25.89
C VAL A 155 -26.89 5.83 24.50
N SER A 156 -25.77 5.33 24.00
CA SER A 156 -25.27 5.64 22.67
C SER A 156 -24.93 4.36 21.93
N LYS A 157 -25.35 4.27 20.66
CA LYS A 157 -25.10 3.11 19.81
C LYS A 157 -24.57 3.54 18.45
N ASN A 158 -23.47 2.94 18.03
CA ASN A 158 -22.92 3.08 16.68
C ASN A 158 -23.40 1.89 15.83
N TYR A 159 -23.84 2.19 14.61
CA TYR A 159 -24.21 1.20 13.60
C TYR A 159 -23.26 1.30 12.41
N ASP A 160 -22.51 0.24 12.13
CA ASP A 160 -21.45 0.26 11.10
C ASP A 160 -22.03 0.29 9.67
N LYS A 161 -23.23 -0.28 9.50
CA LYS A 161 -23.89 -0.43 8.20
C LYS A 161 -25.20 0.34 8.15
N ALA A 162 -25.46 0.94 7.00
CA ALA A 162 -26.78 1.45 6.68
C ALA A 162 -27.80 0.30 6.67
N GLY A 163 -29.02 0.58 7.12
CA GLY A 163 -30.05 -0.43 7.27
C GLY A 163 -31.17 0.01 8.20
N ARG A 164 -32.18 -0.85 8.31
CA ARG A 164 -33.28 -0.67 9.26
C ARG A 164 -33.04 -1.57 10.46
N TYR A 165 -32.96 -0.98 11.65
CA TYR A 165 -32.74 -1.68 12.91
C TYR A 165 -33.97 -1.55 13.79
N VAL A 166 -34.47 -2.66 14.34
CA VAL A 166 -35.59 -2.66 15.29
C VAL A 166 -35.01 -2.70 16.69
N ILE A 167 -35.04 -1.55 17.37
CA ILE A 167 -34.55 -1.43 18.73
C ILE A 167 -35.67 -1.84 19.67
N GLU A 168 -35.34 -2.66 20.67
CA GLU A 168 -36.25 -3.09 21.72
C GLU A 168 -35.71 -2.68 23.09
N LEU A 169 -36.60 -2.21 23.97
CA LEU A 169 -36.31 -1.92 25.36
C LEU A 169 -37.29 -2.68 26.26
N THR A 170 -36.75 -3.35 27.28
CA THR A 170 -37.51 -3.88 28.43
C THR A 170 -36.92 -3.30 29.70
N VAL A 171 -37.76 -2.79 30.61
CA VAL A 171 -37.30 -2.22 31.89
C VAL A 171 -37.76 -3.06 33.08
N GLN A 172 -36.97 -3.06 34.16
CA GLN A 172 -37.25 -3.81 35.39
C GLN A 172 -37.36 -2.87 36.59
N SER A 173 -38.41 -3.04 37.40
CA SER A 173 -38.57 -2.33 38.67
C SER A 173 -37.70 -2.91 39.79
N GLU A 174 -37.50 -2.16 40.86
CA GLU A 174 -36.81 -2.62 42.08
C GLU A 174 -37.42 -3.88 42.72
N LYS A 175 -38.69 -4.18 42.41
CA LYS A 175 -39.40 -5.38 42.87
C LYS A 175 -39.32 -6.56 41.90
N GLY A 176 -38.59 -6.39 40.79
CA GLY A 176 -38.37 -7.43 39.79
C GLY A 176 -39.38 -7.43 38.64
N CYS A 177 -40.40 -6.57 38.65
CA CYS A 177 -41.45 -6.52 37.63
C CYS A 177 -40.91 -5.98 36.31
N LEU A 178 -41.18 -6.71 35.23
CA LEU A 178 -40.78 -6.34 33.87
C LEU A 178 -41.91 -5.57 33.18
N SER A 179 -41.53 -4.64 32.31
CA SER A 179 -42.45 -4.08 31.33
C SER A 179 -42.68 -5.06 30.19
N ASP A 180 -43.76 -4.87 29.42
CA ASP A 180 -43.79 -5.38 28.05
C ASP A 180 -42.64 -4.78 27.22
N PRO A 181 -42.08 -5.52 26.25
CA PRO A 181 -41.05 -5.00 25.36
C PRO A 181 -41.64 -3.93 24.44
N VAL A 182 -40.98 -2.76 24.38
CA VAL A 182 -41.33 -1.70 23.41
C VAL A 182 -40.33 -1.73 22.25
N GLN A 183 -40.84 -1.73 21.01
CA GLN A 183 -40.03 -1.75 19.80
C GLN A 183 -40.19 -0.48 18.96
N GLN A 184 -39.08 0.06 18.46
CA GLN A 184 -39.07 1.17 17.51
C GLN A 184 -38.02 0.96 16.42
N ALA A 185 -38.38 1.28 15.17
CA ALA A 185 -37.50 1.10 14.03
C ALA A 185 -36.65 2.37 13.79
N LEU A 186 -35.33 2.21 13.81
CA LEU A 186 -34.35 3.22 13.42
C LEU A 186 -33.91 2.96 11.98
N THR A 187 -33.96 4.00 11.14
CA THR A 187 -33.34 3.98 9.81
C THR A 187 -31.94 4.58 9.90
N VAL A 188 -30.92 3.78 9.62
CA VAL A 188 -29.53 4.22 9.48
C VAL A 188 -29.21 4.37 7.99
N VAL A 189 -28.76 5.54 7.58
CA VAL A 189 -28.39 5.84 6.19
C VAL A 189 -26.87 5.85 6.01
N PRO A 190 -26.36 5.62 4.77
CA PRO A 190 -24.93 5.67 4.51
C PRO A 190 -24.35 7.06 4.80
N SER A 191 -23.18 7.10 5.43
CA SER A 191 -22.38 8.32 5.56
C SER A 191 -21.56 8.54 4.28
N PRO A 192 -21.33 9.80 3.87
CA PRO A 192 -20.50 10.08 2.71
C PRO A 192 -19.04 9.69 2.96
N VAL A 193 -18.38 9.21 1.90
CA VAL A 193 -16.94 9.01 1.86
C VAL A 193 -16.32 10.27 1.27
N THR A 194 -15.78 11.13 2.14
CA THR A 194 -15.17 12.41 1.76
C THR A 194 -13.73 12.20 1.31
N ASN A 195 -13.39 12.64 0.10
CA ASN A 195 -12.02 12.60 -0.41
C ASN A 195 -11.79 13.65 -1.52
N PHE A 196 -10.54 14.07 -1.73
CA PHE A 196 -10.17 14.98 -2.80
C PHE A 196 -8.72 14.83 -3.26
N ILE A 197 -8.39 15.36 -4.43
CA ILE A 197 -7.04 15.37 -5.01
C ILE A 197 -6.39 16.73 -4.77
N LEU A 198 -5.14 16.72 -4.32
CA LEU A 198 -4.32 17.91 -4.15
C LEU A 198 -3.59 18.23 -5.47
N PRO A 199 -3.60 19.50 -5.93
CA PRO A 199 -2.78 19.91 -7.07
C PRO A 199 -1.29 20.00 -6.67
N GLN A 200 -0.41 20.20 -7.65
CA GLN A 200 0.96 20.65 -7.42
C GLN A 200 1.09 22.09 -7.91
N ILE A 201 1.44 23.01 -7.01
CA ILE A 201 1.60 24.43 -7.34
C ILE A 201 2.81 25.04 -6.61
N CYS A 202 3.15 26.25 -7.00
CA CYS A 202 4.05 27.14 -6.30
C CYS A 202 3.39 28.50 -5.99
N VAL A 203 4.10 29.37 -5.25
CA VAL A 203 3.58 30.67 -4.79
C VAL A 203 3.18 31.65 -5.91
N ASN A 204 3.76 31.56 -7.11
CA ASN A 204 3.41 32.43 -8.23
C ASN A 204 2.34 31.84 -9.16
N ASP A 205 1.79 30.67 -8.81
CA ASP A 205 0.68 30.10 -9.57
C ASP A 205 -0.62 30.85 -9.28
N PRO A 206 -1.53 31.02 -10.27
CA PRO A 206 -2.71 31.86 -10.09
C PRO A 206 -3.65 31.32 -9.01
N ALA A 207 -3.80 29.99 -8.93
CA ALA A 207 -4.56 29.30 -7.89
C ALA A 207 -4.28 27.79 -7.89
N ALA A 208 -4.33 27.16 -6.72
CA ALA A 208 -4.53 25.73 -6.58
C ALA A 208 -5.97 25.37 -6.99
N THR A 209 -6.13 24.34 -7.82
CA THR A 209 -7.45 23.75 -8.14
C THR A 209 -7.60 22.43 -7.39
N PHE A 210 -8.60 22.33 -6.52
CA PHE A 210 -8.90 21.11 -5.79
C PHE A 210 -9.98 20.32 -6.51
N THR A 211 -9.78 19.01 -6.63
CA THR A 211 -10.75 18.12 -7.31
C THR A 211 -11.40 17.19 -6.30
N ASP A 212 -12.71 17.31 -6.15
CA ASP A 212 -13.51 16.41 -5.32
C ASP A 212 -13.53 15.00 -5.91
N SER A 213 -13.44 14.01 -5.02
CA SER A 213 -13.56 12.58 -5.32
C SER A 213 -14.49 11.88 -4.33
N SER A 214 -15.32 12.67 -3.63
CA SER A 214 -16.24 12.19 -2.61
C SER A 214 -17.43 11.47 -3.26
N TYR A 215 -17.97 10.50 -2.56
CA TYR A 215 -19.16 9.77 -3.01
C TYR A 215 -19.95 9.23 -1.82
N ILE A 216 -21.19 8.83 -2.06
CA ILE A 216 -22.00 8.12 -1.07
C ILE A 216 -22.10 6.65 -1.50
N PRO A 217 -21.75 5.67 -0.65
CA PRO A 217 -21.81 4.24 -0.97
C PRO A 217 -23.20 3.79 -1.48
N ALA A 218 -23.22 2.77 -2.34
CA ALA A 218 -24.41 2.31 -3.07
C ALA A 218 -25.65 2.08 -2.17
N GLY A 219 -26.80 2.59 -2.60
CA GLY A 219 -28.08 2.54 -1.86
C GLY A 219 -28.70 3.92 -1.59
N SER A 220 -27.98 5.01 -1.86
CA SER A 220 -28.48 6.39 -1.67
C SER A 220 -28.35 7.22 -2.95
N SER A 221 -29.49 7.62 -3.52
CA SER A 221 -29.57 8.74 -4.46
C SER A 221 -29.50 10.04 -3.66
N GLY A 222 -28.30 10.59 -3.47
CA GLY A 222 -28.10 11.78 -2.65
C GLY A 222 -27.11 12.74 -3.30
N SER A 223 -27.44 14.04 -3.28
CA SER A 223 -26.48 15.10 -3.59
C SER A 223 -25.60 15.34 -2.37
N LEU A 224 -24.33 15.67 -2.62
CA LEU A 224 -23.42 16.20 -1.61
C LEU A 224 -23.44 17.73 -1.65
N THR A 225 -23.32 18.33 -0.48
CA THR A 225 -22.86 19.72 -0.32
C THR A 225 -21.44 19.71 0.22
N TYR A 226 -20.68 20.75 -0.11
CA TYR A 226 -19.25 20.85 0.18
C TYR A 226 -19.00 22.03 1.11
N ASN A 227 -18.06 21.86 2.03
CA ASN A 227 -17.51 22.93 2.85
C ASN A 227 -16.01 22.74 2.97
N TRP A 228 -15.28 23.52 2.19
CA TRP A 228 -13.82 23.56 2.15
C TRP A 228 -13.28 24.58 3.14
N ASN A 229 -12.12 24.27 3.72
CA ASN A 229 -11.28 25.23 4.44
C ASN A 229 -9.84 25.02 3.97
N PHE A 230 -9.21 26.07 3.46
CA PHE A 230 -7.87 26.01 2.86
C PHE A 230 -6.74 26.16 3.89
N GLY A 231 -7.06 26.35 5.18
CA GLY A 231 -6.07 26.54 6.23
C GLY A 231 -5.17 27.76 6.02
N ASP A 232 -5.58 28.71 5.18
CA ASP A 232 -4.82 29.88 4.78
C ASP A 232 -5.13 31.07 5.69
N GLN A 233 -4.15 31.42 6.54
CA GLN A 233 -4.25 32.56 7.46
C GLN A 233 -4.16 33.91 6.74
N ASN A 234 -3.67 33.94 5.50
CA ASN A 234 -3.50 35.15 4.70
C ASN A 234 -4.67 35.36 3.71
N ALA A 235 -5.74 34.59 3.84
CA ALA A 235 -6.93 34.71 3.01
C ALA A 235 -7.59 36.10 3.15
N THR A 236 -8.28 36.54 2.10
CA THR A 236 -8.93 37.86 2.03
C THR A 236 -10.39 37.72 1.61
N ALA A 237 -11.16 38.81 1.67
CA ALA A 237 -12.56 38.78 1.20
C ALA A 237 -12.67 38.41 -0.30
N SER A 238 -11.67 38.76 -1.11
CA SER A 238 -11.62 38.42 -2.54
C SER A 238 -11.06 37.02 -2.83
N ASN A 239 -10.39 36.40 -1.85
CA ASN A 239 -9.83 35.04 -1.91
C ASN A 239 -10.11 34.36 -0.55
N PRO A 240 -11.37 33.96 -0.31
CA PRO A 240 -11.82 33.52 1.01
C PRO A 240 -11.19 32.17 1.40
N ASN A 241 -10.92 31.99 2.69
CA ASN A 241 -10.35 30.74 3.23
C ASN A 241 -11.30 29.52 3.12
N THR A 242 -12.54 29.72 2.69
CA THR A 242 -13.55 28.65 2.62
C THR A 242 -14.32 28.69 1.32
N SER A 243 -14.83 27.55 0.88
CA SER A 243 -15.65 27.45 -0.33
C SER A 243 -16.73 26.37 -0.22
N THR A 244 -17.84 26.56 -0.93
CA THR A 244 -18.91 25.56 -1.08
C THR A 244 -18.99 24.95 -2.47
N ALA A 245 -18.10 25.35 -3.39
CA ALA A 245 -18.01 24.75 -4.71
C ALA A 245 -17.50 23.30 -4.61
N GLN A 246 -17.93 22.44 -5.54
CA GLN A 246 -17.43 21.06 -5.62
C GLN A 246 -15.92 21.02 -5.90
N ASN A 247 -15.47 21.77 -6.92
CA ASN A 247 -14.07 21.83 -7.33
C ASN A 247 -13.56 23.28 -7.19
N PRO A 248 -13.25 23.75 -5.98
CA PRO A 248 -12.89 25.14 -5.76
C PRO A 248 -11.46 25.44 -6.23
N LYS A 249 -11.19 26.74 -6.36
CA LYS A 249 -9.85 27.27 -6.56
C LYS A 249 -9.49 28.21 -5.40
N HIS A 250 -8.24 28.18 -4.96
CA HIS A 250 -7.72 29.08 -3.92
C HIS A 250 -6.32 29.54 -4.27
N GLN A 251 -6.04 30.83 -4.12
CA GLN A 251 -4.71 31.39 -4.32
C GLN A 251 -3.94 31.45 -2.99
N PHE A 252 -2.71 30.94 -2.96
CA PHE A 252 -1.84 31.04 -1.78
C PHE A 252 -0.78 32.11 -2.01
N SER A 253 -0.69 33.08 -1.10
CA SER A 253 0.20 34.24 -1.23
C SER A 253 1.59 34.03 -0.60
N SER A 254 1.83 32.88 0.02
CA SER A 254 3.10 32.52 0.63
C SER A 254 3.40 31.04 0.38
N PRO A 255 4.67 30.66 0.20
CA PRO A 255 5.03 29.26 0.15
C PRO A 255 4.95 28.67 1.57
N GLY A 256 4.68 27.38 1.67
CA GLY A 256 4.53 26.72 2.96
C GLY A 256 3.59 25.53 2.91
N THR A 257 3.19 25.09 4.09
CA THR A 257 2.35 23.92 4.26
C THR A 257 1.01 24.28 4.89
N TYR A 258 -0.06 23.79 4.31
CA TYR A 258 -1.44 24.12 4.65
C TYR A 258 -2.25 22.86 4.95
N ASN A 259 -3.15 22.94 5.93
CA ASN A 259 -4.09 21.87 6.24
C ASN A 259 -5.41 22.14 5.50
N ILE A 260 -5.60 21.47 4.37
CA ILE A 260 -6.82 21.59 3.56
C ILE A 260 -7.84 20.63 4.13
N SER A 261 -9.00 21.11 4.57
CA SER A 261 -10.10 20.26 5.00
C SER A 261 -11.30 20.39 4.06
N LEU A 262 -11.94 19.26 3.81
CA LEU A 262 -13.22 19.17 3.12
C LEU A 262 -14.19 18.46 4.06
N THR A 263 -15.34 19.08 4.33
CA THR A 263 -16.50 18.42 4.91
C THR A 263 -17.54 18.26 3.81
N THR A 264 -17.98 17.03 3.56
CA THR A 264 -19.15 16.80 2.72
C THR A 264 -20.35 16.43 3.56
N THR A 265 -21.53 16.89 3.15
CA THR A 265 -22.80 16.58 3.81
C THR A 265 -23.79 16.06 2.78
N SER A 266 -24.35 14.89 3.05
CA SER A 266 -25.42 14.29 2.24
C SER A 266 -26.74 15.03 2.42
N ASN A 267 -27.66 14.88 1.47
CA ASN A 267 -29.02 15.42 1.57
C ASN A 267 -29.84 14.87 2.75
N THR A 268 -29.42 13.78 3.37
CA THR A 268 -30.02 13.20 4.59
C THR A 268 -29.40 13.73 5.88
N GLY A 269 -28.42 14.65 5.80
CA GLY A 269 -27.80 15.31 6.94
C GLY A 269 -26.55 14.63 7.48
N CYS A 270 -26.16 13.46 6.95
CA CYS A 270 -24.93 12.80 7.37
C CYS A 270 -23.71 13.48 6.75
N SER A 271 -22.72 13.78 7.58
CA SER A 271 -21.50 14.47 7.19
C SER A 271 -20.25 13.66 7.48
N SER A 272 -19.20 13.92 6.71
CA SER A 272 -17.87 13.34 6.88
C SER A 272 -16.81 14.37 6.50
N ALA A 273 -15.70 14.39 7.22
CA ALA A 273 -14.62 15.34 7.00
C ALA A 273 -13.28 14.64 6.78
N VAL A 274 -12.46 15.21 5.91
CA VAL A 274 -11.07 14.78 5.69
C VAL A 274 -10.16 16.00 5.64
N THR A 275 -8.96 15.87 6.21
CA THR A 275 -7.92 16.90 6.17
C THR A 275 -6.66 16.32 5.52
N LYS A 276 -6.08 17.04 4.57
CA LYS A 276 -4.83 16.68 3.90
C LYS A 276 -3.81 17.81 4.02
N LEU A 277 -2.56 17.41 4.18
CA LEU A 277 -1.42 18.32 4.18
C LEU A 277 -1.07 18.69 2.73
N PHE A 278 -1.05 19.98 2.43
CA PHE A 278 -0.80 20.54 1.10
C PHE A 278 0.42 21.45 1.12
N SER A 279 1.34 21.29 0.18
CA SER A 279 2.54 22.10 0.07
C SER A 279 2.42 23.07 -1.11
N VAL A 280 2.62 24.36 -0.84
CA VAL A 280 2.82 25.40 -1.85
C VAL A 280 4.30 25.63 -1.95
N ASN A 281 4.89 25.27 -3.08
CA ASN A 281 6.34 25.36 -3.25
C ASN A 281 6.81 26.82 -3.37
N GLY A 282 8.02 27.09 -2.88
CA GLY A 282 8.72 28.35 -3.06
C GLY A 282 9.18 28.58 -4.50
N ILE A 283 9.91 29.66 -4.71
CA ILE A 283 10.53 29.97 -6.00
C ILE A 283 11.76 29.06 -6.15
N PRO A 284 11.91 28.32 -7.27
CA PRO A 284 13.06 27.47 -7.48
C PRO A 284 14.30 28.32 -7.76
N LYS A 285 15.47 27.72 -7.52
CA LYS A 285 16.77 28.21 -7.94
C LYS A 285 17.38 27.15 -8.83
N ALA A 286 17.47 27.43 -10.12
CA ALA A 286 18.09 26.54 -11.09
C ALA A 286 19.60 26.52 -10.85
N ASP A 287 20.16 25.33 -10.73
CA ASP A 287 21.60 25.16 -10.56
C ASP A 287 22.05 23.82 -11.12
N PHE A 288 23.24 23.83 -11.72
CA PHE A 288 23.91 22.63 -12.20
C PHE A 288 25.41 22.82 -12.27
N LEU A 289 26.11 21.69 -12.24
CA LEU A 289 27.56 21.57 -12.42
C LEU A 289 27.83 20.75 -13.67
N ILE A 290 28.88 21.09 -14.41
CA ILE A 290 29.43 20.23 -15.46
C ILE A 290 30.41 19.26 -14.81
N ILE A 291 30.19 17.97 -15.01
CA ILE A 291 31.08 16.92 -14.53
C ILE A 291 32.30 16.86 -15.46
N ASP A 292 33.50 16.75 -14.88
CA ASP A 292 34.77 16.61 -15.61
C ASP A 292 35.00 17.67 -16.69
N SER A 293 34.75 18.94 -16.35
CA SER A 293 34.78 20.09 -17.27
C SER A 293 36.15 20.45 -17.87
N ALA A 294 37.22 19.73 -17.52
CA ALA A 294 38.58 20.04 -17.98
C ALA A 294 38.73 19.90 -19.51
N THR A 295 38.14 18.85 -20.09
CA THR A 295 38.18 18.59 -21.54
C THR A 295 36.85 18.00 -21.98
N LEU A 296 36.13 18.72 -22.84
CA LEU A 296 34.89 18.25 -23.45
C LEU A 296 35.11 18.04 -24.95
N CYS A 297 34.89 16.82 -25.43
CA CYS A 297 35.14 16.45 -26.82
C CYS A 297 33.83 16.07 -27.53
N GLY A 298 33.84 16.13 -28.86
CA GLY A 298 32.74 15.56 -29.64
C GLY A 298 32.75 14.04 -29.58
N ASN A 299 31.59 13.43 -29.82
CA ASN A 299 31.31 11.99 -29.73
C ASN A 299 31.56 11.36 -28.35
N THR A 300 31.84 12.17 -27.32
CA THR A 300 31.90 11.73 -25.92
C THR A 300 30.70 12.30 -25.15
N PRO A 301 30.06 11.50 -24.26
CA PRO A 301 29.01 12.01 -23.40
C PRO A 301 29.55 13.12 -22.50
N ILE A 302 28.96 14.30 -22.61
CA ILE A 302 29.09 15.34 -21.60
C ILE A 302 28.03 15.09 -20.52
N GLN A 303 28.36 15.34 -19.27
CA GLN A 303 27.47 15.10 -18.14
C GLN A 303 27.29 16.37 -17.31
N ILE A 304 26.05 16.66 -16.93
CA ILE A 304 25.73 17.72 -15.98
C ILE A 304 25.00 17.13 -14.78
N GLN A 305 25.29 17.64 -13.59
CA GLN A 305 24.63 17.25 -12.34
C GLN A 305 23.64 18.31 -11.90
N ASN A 306 22.41 17.90 -11.59
CA ASN A 306 21.36 18.74 -11.04
C ASN A 306 21.68 19.18 -9.60
N ASN A 307 21.85 20.48 -9.39
CA ASN A 307 21.97 21.11 -8.07
C ASN A 307 20.82 22.09 -7.78
N SER A 308 19.76 22.04 -8.59
CA SER A 308 18.61 22.93 -8.44
C SER A 308 17.95 22.72 -7.08
N SER A 309 17.45 23.80 -6.49
CA SER A 309 16.91 23.78 -5.13
C SER A 309 15.68 24.67 -5.01
N VAL A 310 14.83 24.39 -4.03
CA VAL A 310 13.69 25.23 -3.66
C VAL A 310 13.43 25.08 -2.16
N SER A 311 13.02 26.16 -1.50
CA SER A 311 12.66 26.12 -0.09
C SER A 311 11.51 27.09 0.21
N PRO A 312 10.43 26.64 0.89
CA PRO A 312 10.07 25.23 1.10
C PRO A 312 9.62 24.56 -0.22
N GLY A 313 9.64 23.23 -0.28
CA GLY A 313 9.05 22.47 -1.39
C GLY A 313 10.04 21.56 -2.12
N ILE A 314 9.67 21.16 -3.33
CA ILE A 314 10.47 20.30 -4.22
C ILE A 314 10.52 20.86 -5.64
N ILE A 315 11.60 20.54 -6.36
CA ILE A 315 11.64 20.73 -7.81
C ILE A 315 10.74 19.67 -8.43
N THR A 316 9.79 20.09 -9.27
CA THR A 316 8.79 19.22 -9.88
C THR A 316 9.10 18.90 -11.33
N LYS A 317 9.95 19.69 -11.99
CA LYS A 317 10.37 19.46 -13.37
C LYS A 317 11.71 20.13 -13.63
N ILE A 318 12.55 19.47 -14.43
CA ILE A 318 13.76 20.05 -15.03
C ILE A 318 13.62 20.01 -16.56
N GLU A 319 14.00 21.09 -17.22
CA GLU A 319 14.19 21.14 -18.67
C GLU A 319 15.64 21.50 -18.97
N VAL A 320 16.32 20.70 -19.78
CA VAL A 320 17.69 20.95 -20.25
C VAL A 320 17.68 21.26 -21.74
N VAL A 321 18.28 22.39 -22.11
CA VAL A 321 18.49 22.82 -23.49
C VAL A 321 19.99 22.85 -23.76
N TRP A 322 20.48 21.90 -24.55
CA TRP A 322 21.92 21.69 -24.78
C TRP A 322 22.58 22.71 -25.73
N ASP A 323 21.80 23.40 -26.57
CA ASP A 323 22.27 24.53 -27.38
C ASP A 323 21.19 25.61 -27.43
N PHE A 324 21.07 26.38 -26.35
CA PHE A 324 20.07 27.44 -26.26
C PHE A 324 20.25 28.54 -27.31
N ALA A 325 21.49 28.77 -27.77
CA ALA A 325 21.79 29.82 -28.74
C ALA A 325 21.32 29.46 -30.17
N ASN A 326 21.41 28.19 -30.57
CA ASN A 326 21.13 27.77 -31.95
C ASN A 326 19.93 26.82 -32.09
N ALA A 327 19.63 26.02 -31.07
CA ALA A 327 18.55 25.03 -31.08
C ALA A 327 17.68 25.12 -29.81
N PRO A 328 17.07 26.29 -29.51
CA PRO A 328 16.32 26.50 -28.28
C PRO A 328 15.06 25.62 -28.14
N ALA A 329 14.59 25.00 -29.23
CA ALA A 329 13.41 24.14 -29.24
C ALA A 329 13.71 22.67 -28.92
N THR A 330 14.98 22.26 -28.84
CA THR A 330 15.37 20.89 -28.48
C THR A 330 15.57 20.82 -26.97
N ILE A 331 14.62 20.20 -26.28
CA ILE A 331 14.53 20.21 -24.82
C ILE A 331 14.44 18.77 -24.33
N ASP A 332 15.33 18.40 -23.41
CA ASP A 332 15.17 17.19 -22.60
C ASP A 332 14.38 17.55 -21.35
N THR A 333 13.29 16.83 -21.11
CA THR A 333 12.38 17.10 -19.99
C THR A 333 12.36 15.93 -19.02
N ASP A 334 12.56 16.26 -17.75
CA ASP A 334 12.38 15.37 -16.63
C ASP A 334 11.26 15.91 -15.73
N ASN A 335 10.22 15.09 -15.50
CA ASN A 335 9.05 15.44 -14.71
C ASN A 335 9.08 14.86 -13.27
N ASP A 336 10.15 14.16 -12.89
CA ASP A 336 10.35 13.66 -11.52
C ASP A 336 11.84 13.73 -11.14
N PRO A 337 12.45 14.94 -11.19
CA PRO A 337 13.89 15.09 -11.05
C PRO A 337 14.35 14.79 -9.63
N LEU A 338 15.38 13.95 -9.51
CA LEU A 338 16.03 13.67 -8.25
C LEU A 338 17.12 14.72 -7.95
N ALA A 339 17.41 14.89 -6.66
CA ALA A 339 18.56 15.68 -6.22
C ALA A 339 19.85 15.01 -6.72
N ALA A 340 20.79 15.79 -7.26
CA ALA A 340 22.07 15.31 -7.78
C ALA A 340 21.99 14.34 -8.97
N GLU A 341 20.84 14.27 -9.65
CA GLU A 341 20.65 13.50 -10.88
C GLU A 341 21.56 13.99 -12.02
N ILE A 342 21.99 13.06 -12.87
CA ILE A 342 22.93 13.33 -13.97
C ILE A 342 22.21 13.25 -15.30
N TYR A 343 22.31 14.32 -16.09
CA TYR A 343 21.85 14.35 -17.48
C TYR A 343 23.05 14.32 -18.42
N SER A 344 22.91 13.66 -19.58
CA SER A 344 24.00 13.49 -20.54
C SER A 344 23.62 13.84 -21.97
N HIS A 345 24.57 14.37 -22.72
CA HIS A 345 24.41 14.67 -24.15
C HIS A 345 25.68 14.37 -24.94
N ILE A 346 25.54 14.03 -26.22
CA ILE A 346 26.68 13.78 -27.11
C ILE A 346 26.63 14.81 -28.22
N TYR A 347 27.61 15.72 -28.23
CA TYR A 347 27.82 16.63 -29.35
C TYR A 347 28.55 15.90 -30.50
N PRO A 348 28.31 16.28 -31.77
CA PRO A 348 29.07 15.71 -32.88
C PRO A 348 30.56 16.10 -32.80
N SER A 349 31.43 15.29 -33.40
CA SER A 349 32.84 15.66 -33.60
C SER A 349 32.96 16.95 -34.40
N LEU A 350 33.80 17.89 -33.92
CA LEU A 350 34.00 19.20 -34.54
C LEU A 350 35.41 19.32 -35.12
N GLN A 351 35.53 20.01 -36.25
CA GLN A 351 36.83 20.37 -36.86
C GLN A 351 37.44 21.61 -36.20
N THR A 352 36.60 22.51 -35.67
CA THR A 352 37.00 23.69 -34.90
C THR A 352 36.22 23.73 -33.59
N SER A 353 36.87 24.12 -32.50
CA SER A 353 36.20 24.22 -31.20
C SER A 353 35.01 25.16 -31.27
N LYS A 354 33.90 24.79 -30.62
CA LYS A 354 32.66 25.59 -30.59
C LYS A 354 32.14 25.69 -29.16
N THR A 355 31.72 26.89 -28.78
CA THR A 355 31.03 27.13 -27.51
C THR A 355 29.52 26.98 -27.67
N TYR A 356 28.91 26.20 -26.78
CA TYR A 356 27.47 25.96 -26.67
C TYR A 356 26.96 26.58 -25.37
N GLN A 357 25.73 27.09 -25.38
CA GLN A 357 25.07 27.63 -24.20
C GLN A 357 24.11 26.59 -23.66
N VAL A 358 24.51 25.86 -22.61
CA VAL A 358 23.64 24.89 -21.95
C VAL A 358 22.75 25.62 -20.97
N LYS A 359 21.44 25.49 -21.12
CA LYS A 359 20.45 26.12 -20.25
C LYS A 359 19.67 25.04 -19.49
N MET A 360 19.64 25.16 -18.17
CA MET A 360 18.75 24.39 -17.30
C MET A 360 17.62 25.30 -16.81
N ARG A 361 16.39 24.83 -16.91
CA ARG A 361 15.21 25.47 -16.32
C ARG A 361 14.67 24.56 -15.22
N ALA A 362 14.54 25.10 -14.01
CA ALA A 362 14.01 24.36 -12.87
C ALA A 362 12.65 24.90 -12.49
N PHE A 363 11.69 23.99 -12.30
CA PHE A 363 10.31 24.33 -11.96
C PHE A 363 9.96 23.80 -10.58
N SER A 364 9.19 24.57 -9.81
CA SER A 364 8.57 24.11 -8.56
C SER A 364 7.04 24.12 -8.60
N GLY A 365 6.46 24.46 -9.75
CA GLY A 365 5.02 24.60 -9.98
C GLY A 365 4.75 24.87 -11.45
N ILE A 366 3.62 25.52 -11.76
CA ILE A 366 3.25 25.81 -13.15
C ILE A 366 4.06 27.00 -13.68
N ASN A 367 4.09 28.08 -12.92
CA ASN A 367 4.68 29.36 -13.31
C ASN A 367 5.99 29.68 -12.58
N CYS A 368 6.30 29.00 -11.46
CA CYS A 368 7.60 29.20 -10.81
C CYS A 368 8.66 28.42 -11.54
N VAL A 369 9.44 29.18 -12.33
CA VAL A 369 10.58 28.71 -13.07
C VAL A 369 11.77 29.64 -12.78
N ASP A 370 12.94 29.05 -12.64
CA ASP A 370 14.21 29.75 -12.67
C ASP A 370 15.09 29.11 -13.73
N GLU A 371 16.05 29.87 -14.28
CA GLU A 371 16.88 29.41 -15.39
C GLU A 371 18.35 29.72 -15.11
N LYS A 372 19.23 28.74 -15.38
CA LYS A 372 20.68 28.91 -15.35
C LYS A 372 21.26 28.58 -16.70
N VAL A 373 22.17 29.43 -17.19
CA VAL A 373 22.92 29.19 -18.43
C VAL A 373 24.40 29.08 -18.09
N ILE A 374 25.05 28.02 -18.57
CA ILE A 374 26.51 27.86 -18.48
C ILE A 374 27.06 27.62 -19.89
N PRO A 375 28.05 28.43 -20.33
CA PRO A 375 28.75 28.15 -21.58
C PRO A 375 29.68 26.95 -21.42
N ILE A 376 29.67 26.04 -22.39
CA ILE A 376 30.63 24.94 -22.49
C ILE A 376 31.32 24.99 -23.84
N THR A 377 32.62 24.65 -23.88
CA THR A 377 33.38 24.61 -25.14
C THR A 377 33.66 23.16 -25.49
N ILE A 378 33.10 22.71 -26.62
CA ILE A 378 33.43 21.41 -27.20
C ILE A 378 34.66 21.61 -28.08
N GLN A 379 35.72 20.91 -27.74
CA GLN A 379 37.02 21.06 -28.39
C GLN A 379 37.05 20.35 -29.75
N ALA A 380 37.85 20.89 -30.67
CA ALA A 380 38.11 20.25 -31.94
C ALA A 380 38.64 18.82 -31.74
N SER A 381 38.04 17.87 -32.45
CA SER A 381 38.39 16.45 -32.36
C SER A 381 39.36 16.07 -33.48
N PRO A 382 40.47 15.37 -33.19
CA PRO A 382 41.37 14.89 -34.24
C PRO A 382 40.65 13.90 -35.14
N LYS A 383 41.13 13.80 -36.39
CA LYS A 383 40.72 12.76 -37.32
C LYS A 383 41.94 12.00 -37.78
N VAL A 384 42.02 10.71 -37.45
CA VAL A 384 43.15 9.87 -37.83
C VAL A 384 42.87 9.06 -39.08
N THR A 385 43.93 8.74 -39.81
CA THR A 385 43.94 7.77 -40.89
C THR A 385 45.04 6.76 -40.62
N PHE A 386 44.81 5.49 -40.95
CA PHE A 386 45.81 4.43 -40.90
C PHE A 386 45.71 3.69 -42.23
N THR A 387 46.72 3.84 -43.09
CA THR A 387 46.76 3.12 -44.36
C THR A 387 47.17 1.69 -44.13
N ALA A 388 46.54 0.77 -44.86
CA ALA A 388 46.86 -0.65 -44.81
C ALA A 388 48.36 -0.90 -44.95
N VAL A 389 48.87 -1.73 -44.06
CA VAL A 389 50.29 -2.06 -43.97
C VAL A 389 50.50 -3.44 -44.62
N PRO A 390 51.40 -3.58 -45.61
CA PRO A 390 51.67 -4.88 -46.20
C PRO A 390 52.14 -5.90 -45.16
N GLY A 391 51.80 -7.17 -45.36
CA GLY A 391 52.32 -8.26 -44.53
C GLY A 391 53.85 -8.39 -44.63
N ILE A 392 54.47 -8.94 -43.58
CA ILE A 392 55.92 -8.95 -43.39
C ILE A 392 56.41 -10.32 -42.89
N CYS A 393 57.63 -10.75 -43.23
CA CYS A 393 58.16 -12.02 -42.76
C CYS A 393 58.67 -11.91 -41.31
N LEU A 394 58.56 -12.99 -40.54
CA LEU A 394 59.03 -13.06 -39.15
C LEU A 394 60.53 -12.72 -39.00
N SER A 395 61.33 -12.97 -40.04
CA SER A 395 62.77 -12.69 -40.08
C SER A 395 63.14 -11.26 -40.49
N ASP A 396 62.19 -10.43 -40.90
CA ASP A 396 62.50 -9.09 -41.41
C ASP A 396 62.91 -8.13 -40.28
N SER A 397 63.74 -7.16 -40.63
CA SER A 397 64.19 -6.12 -39.69
C SER A 397 63.03 -5.22 -39.26
N PRO A 398 63.04 -4.68 -38.02
CA PRO A 398 62.05 -3.71 -37.59
C PRO A 398 61.94 -2.50 -38.52
N TYR A 399 60.72 -1.99 -38.72
CA TYR A 399 60.47 -0.82 -39.56
C TYR A 399 59.52 0.18 -38.89
N THR A 400 59.57 1.43 -39.32
CA THR A 400 58.67 2.49 -38.82
C THR A 400 57.40 2.52 -39.63
N ILE A 401 56.25 2.44 -38.97
CA ILE A 401 54.93 2.65 -39.57
C ILE A 401 54.78 4.13 -39.90
N THR A 402 54.68 4.47 -41.18
CA THR A 402 54.48 5.84 -41.68
C THR A 402 53.06 6.10 -42.22
N GLY A 403 52.25 5.04 -42.29
CA GLY A 403 50.89 5.06 -42.85
C GLY A 403 49.82 5.66 -41.93
N ALA A 404 50.15 5.94 -40.67
CA ALA A 404 49.21 6.50 -39.70
C ALA A 404 49.51 7.97 -39.42
N ARG A 405 48.48 8.82 -39.51
CA ARG A 405 48.59 10.27 -39.22
C ARG A 405 47.26 10.91 -38.85
N GLU A 406 47.35 12.05 -38.18
CA GLU A 406 46.24 13.00 -38.00
C GLU A 406 46.03 13.83 -39.28
N THR A 407 44.78 14.18 -39.58
CA THR A 407 44.39 14.82 -40.85
C THR A 407 43.59 16.12 -40.69
N SER A 408 43.15 16.49 -39.49
CA SER A 408 42.44 17.75 -39.22
C SER A 408 43.38 18.93 -38.94
N GLY A 409 44.69 18.71 -38.87
CA GLY A 409 45.69 19.76 -38.65
C GLY A 409 45.83 20.18 -37.18
N LEU A 410 45.37 19.35 -36.25
CA LEU A 410 45.46 19.64 -34.81
C LEU A 410 46.85 19.30 -34.27
N LEU A 411 47.35 20.16 -33.38
CA LEU A 411 48.58 19.87 -32.63
C LEU A 411 48.28 18.89 -31.50
N GLY A 412 49.21 17.96 -31.26
CA GLY A 412 49.02 16.90 -30.30
C GLY A 412 50.17 15.90 -30.27
N THR A 413 49.92 14.78 -29.61
CA THR A 413 50.84 13.64 -29.51
C THR A 413 50.15 12.38 -30.04
N PHE A 414 50.93 11.41 -30.49
CA PHE A 414 50.41 10.11 -30.90
C PHE A 414 51.12 8.98 -30.15
N VAL A 415 50.45 7.84 -30.08
CA VAL A 415 51.00 6.61 -29.54
C VAL A 415 50.51 5.43 -30.35
N PHE A 416 51.42 4.50 -30.65
CA PHE A 416 51.07 3.18 -31.14
C PHE A 416 51.00 2.18 -29.99
N THR A 417 50.00 1.31 -30.03
CA THR A 417 49.83 0.19 -29.08
C THR A 417 49.46 -1.06 -29.85
N GLY A 418 49.88 -2.22 -29.37
CA GLY A 418 49.69 -3.50 -30.07
C GLY A 418 50.88 -4.42 -29.88
N ASN A 419 50.74 -5.66 -30.32
CA ASN A 419 51.82 -6.64 -30.21
C ASN A 419 52.95 -6.31 -31.20
N GLY A 420 54.20 -6.35 -30.74
CA GLY A 420 55.38 -6.08 -31.57
C GLY A 420 55.61 -4.63 -32.03
N VAL A 421 54.81 -3.65 -31.59
CA VAL A 421 55.01 -2.23 -31.93
C VAL A 421 55.51 -1.41 -30.73
N SER A 422 56.43 -0.47 -30.96
CA SER A 422 56.83 0.52 -29.96
C SER A 422 55.87 1.72 -29.93
N PRO A 423 55.81 2.51 -28.83
CA PRO A 423 54.99 3.73 -28.77
C PRO A 423 55.26 4.75 -29.90
N ALA A 424 56.48 4.76 -30.43
CA ALA A 424 56.90 5.62 -31.54
C ALA A 424 56.54 5.07 -32.94
N GLY A 425 55.90 3.90 -33.02
CA GLY A 425 55.47 3.29 -34.28
C GLY A 425 56.51 2.40 -34.96
N VAL A 426 57.52 1.90 -34.24
CA VAL A 426 58.46 0.92 -34.80
C VAL A 426 57.92 -0.48 -34.57
N PHE A 427 57.56 -1.19 -35.64
CA PHE A 427 57.08 -2.56 -35.60
C PHE A 427 58.21 -3.57 -35.80
N SER A 428 58.26 -4.58 -34.95
CA SER A 428 59.27 -5.65 -34.94
C SER A 428 58.58 -7.01 -35.13
N PRO A 429 58.67 -7.62 -36.33
CA PRO A 429 58.00 -8.90 -36.61
C PRO A 429 58.38 -10.02 -35.64
N SER A 430 59.65 -10.08 -35.26
CA SER A 430 60.17 -11.07 -34.31
C SER A 430 59.59 -10.95 -32.89
N LEU A 431 59.17 -9.73 -32.49
CA LEU A 431 58.49 -9.49 -31.22
C LEU A 431 56.98 -9.76 -31.32
N ALA A 432 56.38 -9.49 -32.48
CA ALA A 432 54.97 -9.80 -32.73
C ALA A 432 54.72 -11.33 -32.78
N GLY A 433 55.65 -12.08 -33.36
CA GLY A 433 55.45 -13.50 -33.66
C GLY A 433 54.61 -13.70 -34.93
N ALA A 434 54.60 -14.94 -35.44
CA ALA A 434 53.85 -15.27 -36.65
C ALA A 434 52.33 -15.24 -36.40
N GLY A 435 51.56 -14.77 -37.38
CA GLY A 435 50.12 -14.58 -37.31
C GLY A 435 49.71 -13.11 -37.44
N GLU A 436 48.49 -12.79 -37.03
CA GLU A 436 47.94 -11.43 -37.11
C GLU A 436 48.36 -10.57 -35.91
N ALA A 437 48.96 -9.41 -36.19
CA ALA A 437 49.31 -8.40 -35.19
C ALA A 437 48.40 -7.17 -35.35
N VAL A 438 47.47 -6.96 -34.41
CA VAL A 438 46.59 -5.79 -34.39
C VAL A 438 47.32 -4.61 -33.77
N ILE A 439 47.47 -3.54 -34.56
CA ILE A 439 48.14 -2.29 -34.17
C ILE A 439 47.13 -1.16 -34.12
N LYS A 440 47.06 -0.49 -32.97
CA LYS A 440 46.22 0.68 -32.75
C LYS A 440 47.07 1.96 -32.75
N TYR A 441 46.70 2.89 -33.61
CA TYR A 441 47.21 4.26 -33.59
C TYR A 441 46.21 5.16 -32.85
N THR A 442 46.65 5.84 -31.79
CA THR A 442 45.83 6.83 -31.07
C THR A 442 46.51 8.18 -31.13
N PHE A 443 45.80 9.21 -31.60
CA PHE A 443 46.24 10.59 -31.54
C PHE A 443 45.47 11.32 -30.44
N THR A 444 46.16 12.14 -29.63
CA THR A 444 45.59 13.01 -28.59
C THR A 444 45.96 14.44 -28.89
N SER A 445 44.98 15.31 -29.13
CA SER A 445 45.21 16.76 -29.33
C SER A 445 45.73 17.41 -28.04
N ASN A 446 46.33 18.61 -28.15
CA ASN A 446 46.79 19.39 -26.99
C ASN A 446 45.66 19.72 -26.00
N GLU A 447 44.43 19.81 -26.50
CA GLU A 447 43.23 20.04 -25.69
C GLU A 447 42.70 18.75 -25.03
N GLY A 448 43.29 17.58 -25.35
CA GLY A 448 43.01 16.29 -24.74
C GLY A 448 42.04 15.39 -25.51
N CYS A 449 41.50 15.83 -26.65
CA CYS A 449 40.59 15.00 -27.46
C CYS A 449 41.32 13.93 -28.24
N LYS A 450 40.72 12.75 -28.36
CA LYS A 450 41.36 11.57 -28.92
C LYS A 450 40.58 11.00 -30.09
N ASP A 451 41.32 10.48 -31.06
CA ASP A 451 40.79 9.63 -32.11
C ASP A 451 41.79 8.49 -32.37
N SER A 452 41.27 7.33 -32.77
CA SER A 452 42.08 6.14 -32.93
C SER A 452 41.57 5.23 -34.03
N LEU A 453 42.49 4.57 -34.72
CA LEU A 453 42.19 3.55 -35.72
C LEU A 453 43.08 2.33 -35.49
N GLU A 454 42.54 1.16 -35.81
CA GLU A 454 43.25 -0.12 -35.73
C GLU A 454 43.54 -0.62 -37.14
N GLU A 455 44.71 -1.23 -37.31
CA GLU A 455 45.15 -1.88 -38.54
C GLU A 455 45.81 -3.22 -38.18
N THR A 456 45.64 -4.23 -39.04
CA THR A 456 46.21 -5.56 -38.81
C THR A 456 47.39 -5.80 -39.73
N ILE A 457 48.52 -6.21 -39.17
CA ILE A 457 49.72 -6.60 -39.91
C ILE A 457 49.81 -8.12 -39.87
N GLU A 458 49.83 -8.76 -41.04
CA GLU A 458 50.08 -10.20 -41.14
C GLU A 458 51.58 -10.48 -41.08
N VAL A 459 52.01 -11.29 -40.11
CA VAL A 459 53.40 -11.73 -39.94
C VAL A 459 53.53 -13.18 -40.41
N PHE A 460 54.18 -13.38 -41.56
CA PHE A 460 54.37 -14.70 -42.13
C PHE A 460 55.45 -15.48 -41.36
N PRO A 461 55.18 -16.73 -40.94
CA PRO A 461 56.19 -17.56 -40.26
C PRO A 461 57.38 -17.83 -41.18
N ASN A 462 58.55 -18.04 -40.59
CA ASN A 462 59.70 -18.53 -41.33
C ASN A 462 59.36 -19.89 -41.99
N PRO A 463 59.85 -20.14 -43.20
CA PRO A 463 59.61 -21.42 -43.83
C PRO A 463 60.24 -22.55 -43.03
N THR A 464 59.52 -23.66 -42.91
CA THR A 464 60.03 -24.88 -42.28
C THR A 464 60.25 -25.94 -43.33
N VAL A 465 61.40 -26.62 -43.25
CA VAL A 465 61.75 -27.75 -44.11
C VAL A 465 61.75 -29.00 -43.25
N GLN A 466 60.85 -29.92 -43.55
CA GLN A 466 60.90 -31.28 -43.04
C GLN A 466 61.32 -32.21 -44.18
N LEU A 467 62.52 -32.77 -44.06
CA LEU A 467 62.99 -33.78 -45.00
C LEU A 467 62.26 -35.10 -44.73
N THR A 468 61.93 -35.81 -45.80
CA THR A 468 61.53 -37.21 -45.72
C THR A 468 62.71 -38.02 -45.16
N PRO A 469 62.50 -38.93 -44.19
CA PRO A 469 63.54 -39.82 -43.71
C PRO A 469 64.12 -40.66 -44.86
N GLN A 470 65.37 -41.08 -44.70
CA GLN A 470 66.20 -41.90 -45.61
C GLN A 470 65.45 -42.51 -46.81
N VAL A 471 65.72 -41.95 -47.99
CA VAL A 471 65.16 -42.41 -49.26
C VAL A 471 66.05 -43.53 -49.82
N TYR A 472 65.46 -44.68 -50.16
CA TYR A 472 66.18 -45.82 -50.73
C TYR A 472 66.04 -45.84 -52.26
N ALA A 473 67.15 -46.03 -52.96
CA ALA A 473 67.20 -46.27 -54.40
C ALA A 473 68.16 -47.42 -54.70
N ILE A 474 67.83 -48.24 -55.69
CA ILE A 474 68.78 -49.21 -56.24
C ILE A 474 69.84 -48.47 -57.06
N GLU A 475 71.07 -48.98 -57.11
CA GLU A 475 72.16 -48.38 -57.88
C GLU A 475 71.76 -48.19 -59.36
N GLY A 476 71.84 -46.96 -59.87
CA GLY A 476 71.39 -46.58 -61.21
C GLY A 476 69.86 -46.42 -61.37
N GLY A 477 69.06 -46.74 -60.35
CA GLY A 477 67.62 -46.48 -60.29
C GLY A 477 67.30 -45.02 -59.99
N SER A 478 66.07 -44.58 -60.32
CA SER A 478 65.65 -43.19 -60.17
C SER A 478 64.63 -43.00 -59.05
N VAL A 479 64.87 -42.04 -58.15
CA VAL A 479 63.95 -41.65 -57.08
C VAL A 479 63.79 -40.12 -57.01
N ILE A 480 62.64 -39.63 -56.54
CA ILE A 480 62.36 -38.20 -56.37
C ILE A 480 62.60 -37.84 -54.90
N LEU A 481 63.29 -36.72 -54.66
CA LEU A 481 63.45 -36.15 -53.32
C LEU A 481 62.27 -35.21 -53.06
N GLU A 482 61.42 -35.54 -52.09
CA GLU A 482 60.18 -34.79 -51.79
C GLU A 482 60.22 -34.24 -50.36
N PRO A 483 60.79 -33.04 -50.13
CA PRO A 483 60.72 -32.38 -48.83
C PRO A 483 59.30 -31.83 -48.57
N MET A 484 58.82 -31.96 -47.34
CA MET A 484 57.66 -31.20 -46.88
C MET A 484 58.11 -29.80 -46.49
N ILE A 485 57.56 -28.79 -47.16
CA ILE A 485 57.93 -27.39 -46.95
C ILE A 485 56.68 -26.59 -46.65
N THR A 486 56.71 -25.78 -45.59
CA THR A 486 55.65 -24.82 -45.26
C THR A 486 56.19 -23.40 -45.42
N GLY A 487 55.37 -22.47 -45.95
CA GLY A 487 55.75 -21.06 -46.14
C GLY A 487 56.12 -20.72 -47.59
N VAL A 488 56.40 -19.45 -47.85
CA VAL A 488 56.81 -18.96 -49.18
C VAL A 488 58.33 -19.11 -49.33
N ILE A 489 58.78 -19.89 -50.31
CA ILE A 489 60.20 -20.09 -50.64
C ILE A 489 60.54 -19.31 -51.90
N SER A 490 61.62 -18.54 -51.85
CA SER A 490 62.10 -17.74 -52.98
C SER A 490 63.02 -18.54 -53.91
N SER A 491 63.73 -19.55 -53.40
CA SER A 491 64.60 -20.42 -54.21
C SER A 491 64.87 -21.77 -53.54
N TYR A 492 65.16 -22.80 -54.33
CA TYR A 492 65.61 -24.10 -53.83
C TYR A 492 67.04 -24.33 -54.27
N THR A 493 67.90 -24.86 -53.40
CA THR A 493 69.24 -25.29 -53.78
C THR A 493 69.61 -26.59 -53.09
N TRP A 494 69.80 -27.65 -53.86
CA TRP A 494 70.27 -28.95 -53.41
C TRP A 494 71.78 -29.09 -53.66
N SER A 495 72.53 -29.54 -52.65
CA SER A 495 73.98 -29.75 -52.75
C SER A 495 74.40 -31.07 -52.09
N PRO A 496 75.31 -31.87 -52.70
CA PRO A 496 75.91 -31.65 -54.02
C PRO A 496 74.91 -31.91 -55.16
N GLY A 497 75.11 -31.26 -56.32
CA GLY A 497 74.26 -31.46 -57.51
C GLY A 497 74.43 -32.81 -58.20
N THR A 498 75.36 -33.65 -57.72
CA THR A 498 75.72 -34.94 -58.33
C THR A 498 74.50 -35.86 -58.42
N TRP A 499 74.28 -36.43 -59.60
CA TRP A 499 73.18 -37.33 -59.93
C TRP A 499 71.76 -36.73 -59.85
N LEU A 500 71.62 -35.43 -59.56
CA LEU A 500 70.34 -34.73 -59.64
C LEU A 500 70.08 -34.25 -61.07
N ASN A 501 68.82 -34.35 -61.50
CA ASN A 501 68.40 -33.80 -62.79
C ASN A 501 68.40 -32.26 -62.81
N ASN A 502 68.11 -31.62 -61.68
CA ASN A 502 68.15 -30.18 -61.49
C ASN A 502 68.27 -29.88 -59.99
N SER A 503 69.35 -29.23 -59.56
CA SER A 503 69.58 -28.90 -58.15
C SER A 503 68.74 -27.73 -57.64
N ASN A 504 68.00 -27.02 -58.48
CA ASN A 504 67.36 -25.73 -58.13
C ASN A 504 65.83 -25.78 -58.11
N ILE A 505 65.25 -26.98 -58.03
CA ILE A 505 63.80 -27.19 -57.93
C ILE A 505 63.45 -27.85 -56.60
N GLN A 506 62.19 -27.68 -56.18
CA GLN A 506 61.71 -28.24 -54.91
C GLN A 506 61.85 -29.77 -54.85
N THR A 507 61.52 -30.46 -55.93
CA THR A 507 61.46 -31.91 -56.01
C THR A 507 62.37 -32.48 -57.12
N PRO A 508 63.69 -32.51 -56.90
CA PRO A 508 64.61 -33.03 -57.89
C PRO A 508 64.56 -34.56 -57.93
N ARG A 509 64.88 -35.11 -59.10
CA ARG A 509 65.04 -36.53 -59.34
C ARG A 509 66.52 -36.88 -59.25
N THR A 510 66.87 -37.86 -58.42
CA THR A 510 68.22 -38.42 -58.32
C THR A 510 68.33 -39.81 -58.97
N THR A 511 69.50 -40.12 -59.50
CA THR A 511 69.89 -41.45 -60.05
C THR A 511 71.25 -41.85 -59.48
N PRO A 512 71.33 -42.23 -58.19
CA PRO A 512 72.61 -42.39 -57.50
C PRO A 512 73.36 -43.65 -57.96
N ALA A 513 74.70 -43.54 -58.05
CA ALA A 513 75.61 -44.67 -58.26
C ALA A 513 76.37 -45.06 -56.97
N GLY A 514 75.91 -44.57 -55.82
CA GLY A 514 76.45 -44.83 -54.49
C GLY A 514 75.72 -44.00 -53.42
N ASP A 515 76.02 -44.22 -52.14
CA ASP A 515 75.43 -43.46 -51.04
C ASP A 515 75.80 -41.97 -51.14
N ILE A 516 74.81 -41.10 -50.98
CA ILE A 516 74.98 -39.65 -51.11
C ILE A 516 74.06 -38.91 -50.12
N THR A 517 74.60 -37.89 -49.47
CA THR A 517 73.84 -36.99 -48.60
C THR A 517 73.59 -35.70 -49.36
N TYR A 518 72.31 -35.37 -49.57
CA TYR A 518 71.90 -34.09 -50.12
C TYR A 518 71.50 -33.12 -49.01
N ARG A 519 71.94 -31.87 -49.12
CA ARG A 519 71.50 -30.73 -48.30
C ARG A 519 70.61 -29.84 -49.14
N LEU A 520 69.40 -29.59 -48.65
CA LEU A 520 68.48 -28.59 -49.21
C LEU A 520 68.65 -27.26 -48.46
N THR A 521 68.87 -26.17 -49.20
CA THR A 521 68.79 -24.79 -48.74
C THR A 521 67.54 -24.14 -49.39
N VAL A 522 66.71 -23.50 -48.58
CA VAL A 522 65.47 -22.80 -49.02
C VAL A 522 65.46 -21.35 -48.56
#